data_AF-A0A935QBA4-F1
#
_entry.id   AF-A0A935QBA4-F1
#
_cell.length_a   1.000
_cell.length_b   1.000
_cell.length_c   1.000
_cell.angle_alpha   90.00
_cell.angle_beta   90.00
_cell.angle_gamma   90.00
#
_symmetry.space_group_name_H-M   'P 1'
#
loop_
_entity.id
_entity.type
_entity.pdbx_description
1 polymer ?
#
loop_
_entity_poly.entity_id
_entity_poly.type
_entity_poly.pdbx_seq_one_letter_code
_entity_poly.pdbx_strand_id
1 'polypeptide(L)' 'MRIIILAAASFSLFLFTSCNNEDQQETGKSENNIDAARNFIRAALDGKFDQARQYLFIDSVNTNWMDIAERSYAKTTSQ' A
#
# COMPACT_ATOMS: atom_id res chain seq x y z
N MET A 1 -10.21 36.32 -26.12
CA MET A 1 -10.86 34.99 -26.24
C MET A 1 -9.89 33.86 -26.60
N ARG A 2 -9.10 33.94 -27.69
CA ARG A 2 -8.11 32.89 -28.06
C ARG A 2 -7.08 32.53 -26.98
N ILE A 3 -6.57 33.53 -26.24
CA ILE A 3 -5.55 33.33 -25.19
C ILE A 3 -6.12 32.59 -23.97
N ILE A 4 -7.39 32.81 -23.63
CA ILE A 4 -8.07 32.15 -22.52
C ILE A 4 -8.32 30.67 -22.85
N ILE A 5 -8.65 30.37 -24.11
CA ILE A 5 -8.84 28.99 -24.61
C ILE A 5 -7.51 28.22 -24.60
N LEU A 6 -6.41 28.87 -24.99
CA LEU A 6 -5.06 28.28 -24.95
C LEU A 6 -4.59 28.01 -23.51
N ALA A 7 -4.87 28.93 -22.58
CA ALA A 7 -4.53 28.76 -21.17
C ALA A 7 -5.38 27.65 -20.51
N ALA A 8 -6.66 27.54 -20.86
CA ALA A 8 -7.53 26.45 -20.39
C ALA A 8 -7.08 25.08 -20.92
N ALA A 9 -6.63 25.02 -22.19
CA ALA A 9 -6.09 23.79 -22.78
C ALA A 9 -4.78 23.34 -22.10
N SER A 10 -3.90 24.28 -21.71
CA SER A 10 -2.70 23.96 -20.94
C SER A 10 -2.99 23.53 -19.49
N PHE A 11 -4.05 24.05 -18.85
CA PHE A 11 -4.42 23.66 -17.49
C PHE A 11 -4.99 22.23 -17.43
N SER A 12 -5.69 21.77 -18.46
CA SER A 12 -6.22 20.40 -18.53
C SER A 12 -5.13 19.32 -18.67
N LEU A 13 -3.92 19.64 -19.16
CA LEU A 13 -2.84 18.65 -19.27
C LEU A 13 -2.21 18.28 -17.92
N PHE A 14 -2.34 19.12 -16.89
CA PHE A 14 -1.74 18.86 -15.57
C PHE A 14 -2.56 17.89 -14.70
N LEU A 15 -3.78 17.54 -15.09
CA LEU A 15 -4.66 16.68 -14.30
C LEU A 15 -4.43 15.16 -14.51
N PHE A 16 -3.53 14.77 -15.42
CA PHE A 16 -3.28 13.36 -15.75
C PHE A 16 -2.03 12.75 -15.08
N THR A 17 -1.29 13.49 -14.26
CA THR A 17 -0.04 13.00 -13.64
C THR A 17 -0.22 12.30 -12.28
N SER A 18 -1.45 12.02 -11.83
CA SER A 18 -1.70 11.44 -10.49
C SER A 18 -2.13 9.96 -10.52
N CYS A 19 -1.49 9.16 -11.37
CA CYS A 19 -1.51 7.70 -11.26
C CYS A 19 -0.07 7.18 -11.16
N ASN A 20 0.63 7.57 -10.08
CA ASN A 20 1.72 6.77 -9.57
C ASN A 20 1.09 5.55 -8.88
N ASN A 21 0.75 4.53 -9.65
CA ASN A 21 0.73 3.18 -9.10
C ASN A 21 2.21 2.85 -8.94
N GLU A 22 2.82 3.25 -7.82
CA GLU A 22 4.07 2.64 -7.39
C GLU A 22 3.81 1.14 -7.47
N ASP A 23 4.52 0.47 -8.38
CA ASP A 23 4.40 -0.95 -8.63
C ASP A 23 4.27 -1.63 -7.28
N GLN A 24 3.08 -2.18 -7.00
CA GLN A 24 2.88 -3.00 -5.82
C GLN A 24 3.95 -4.06 -5.95
N GLN A 25 5.01 -3.92 -5.16
CA GLN A 25 6.17 -4.80 -5.23
C GLN A 25 5.58 -6.19 -5.08
N GLU A 26 5.53 -6.95 -6.18
CA GLU A 26 4.86 -8.24 -6.21
C GLU A 26 5.58 -9.07 -5.16
N THR A 27 4.96 -9.20 -3.98
CA THR A 27 5.48 -10.14 -3.01
C THR A 27 5.33 -11.51 -3.66
N GLY A 28 6.43 -12.25 -3.71
CA GLY A 28 6.50 -13.50 -4.46
C GLY A 28 5.27 -14.35 -4.17
N LYS A 29 4.57 -14.75 -5.23
CA LYS A 29 3.36 -15.58 -5.15
C LYS A 29 3.61 -16.73 -4.19
N SER A 30 2.91 -16.77 -3.06
CA SER A 30 3.04 -17.88 -2.12
C SER A 30 2.61 -19.18 -2.78
N GLU A 31 3.39 -20.23 -2.57
CA GLU A 31 3.17 -21.53 -3.21
C GLU A 31 1.89 -22.22 -2.71
N ASN A 32 1.49 -21.93 -1.47
CA ASN A 32 0.29 -22.45 -0.82
C ASN A 32 -0.09 -21.61 0.42
N ASN A 33 -1.17 -21.98 1.10
CA ASN A 33 -1.69 -21.24 2.26
C ASN A 33 -0.73 -21.23 3.46
N ILE A 34 0.08 -22.28 3.65
CA ILE A 34 1.06 -22.35 4.75
C ILE A 34 2.21 -21.38 4.48
N ASP A 35 2.64 -21.29 3.23
CA ASP A 35 3.67 -20.35 2.82
C ASP A 35 3.18 -18.89 2.94
N ALA A 36 1.94 -18.61 2.52
CA ALA A 36 1.32 -17.29 2.71
C ALA A 36 1.28 -16.87 4.19
N ALA A 37 0.86 -17.78 5.07
CA ALA A 37 0.85 -17.52 6.51
C ALA A 37 2.27 -17.28 7.06
N ARG A 38 3.27 -18.04 6.60
CA ARG A 38 4.68 -17.82 6.98
C ARG A 38 5.17 -16.44 6.54
N ASN A 39 4.89 -16.07 5.30
CA ASN A 39 5.35 -14.80 4.74
C ASN A 39 4.64 -13.62 5.40
N PHE A 40 3.34 -13.75 5.71
CA PHE A 40 2.59 -12.80 6.54
C PHE A 40 3.28 -12.57 7.88
N ILE A 41 3.54 -13.64 8.64
CA ILE A 41 4.14 -13.56 9.98
C ILE A 41 5.52 -12.89 9.90
N ARG A 42 6.37 -13.29 8.93
CA ARG A 42 7.70 -12.67 8.79
C ARG A 42 7.61 -11.19 8.43
N ALA A 43 6.79 -10.83 7.44
CA ALA A 43 6.63 -9.43 7.04
C ALA A 43 6.12 -8.56 8.20
N ALA A 44 5.13 -9.05 8.96
CA ALA A 44 4.59 -8.33 10.11
C ALA A 44 5.61 -8.15 11.25
N LEU A 45 6.40 -9.19 11.55
CA LEU A 45 7.45 -9.11 12.58
C LEU A 45 8.63 -8.21 12.18
N ASP A 46 8.95 -8.18 10.88
CA ASP A 46 9.98 -7.30 10.31
C ASP A 46 9.52 -5.83 10.19
N GLY A 47 8.28 -5.51 10.57
CA GLY A 47 7.72 -4.16 10.41
C GLY A 47 7.37 -3.79 8.95
N LYS A 48 7.37 -4.76 8.02
CA LYS A 48 7.04 -4.58 6.60
C LYS A 48 5.53 -4.73 6.39
N PHE A 49 4.75 -3.83 7.00
CA PHE A 49 3.29 -3.94 7.05
C PHE A 49 2.63 -3.89 5.67
N ASP A 50 3.16 -3.13 4.71
CA ASP A 50 2.68 -3.12 3.32
C ASP A 50 2.80 -4.49 2.65
N GLN A 51 3.89 -5.21 2.91
CA GLN A 51 4.08 -6.57 2.40
C GLN A 51 3.19 -7.57 3.14
N ALA A 52 3.02 -7.40 4.46
CA ALA A 52 2.14 -8.27 5.26
C ALA A 52 0.69 -8.20 4.77
N ARG A 53 0.20 -7.02 4.36
CA ARG A 53 -1.15 -6.83 3.81
C ARG A 53 -1.39 -7.63 2.52
N GLN A 54 -0.35 -7.93 1.74
CA GLN A 54 -0.49 -8.72 0.51
C GLN A 54 -0.83 -10.19 0.78
N TYR A 55 -0.48 -10.70 1.98
CA TYR A 55 -0.79 -12.07 2.40
C TYR A 55 -2.06 -12.14 3.27
N LEU A 56 -2.68 -11.01 3.59
CA LEU A 56 -3.82 -10.93 4.50
C LEU A 56 -5.14 -11.13 3.74
N PHE A 57 -6.04 -11.93 4.30
CA PHE A 57 -7.42 -11.94 3.82
C PHE A 57 -8.10 -10.60 4.15
N ILE A 58 -8.47 -9.85 3.12
CA ILE A 58 -8.98 -8.49 3.26
C ILE A 58 -10.46 -8.52 3.69
N ASP A 59 -10.67 -8.25 4.97
CA ASP A 59 -11.97 -7.92 5.57
C ASP A 59 -11.81 -6.77 6.58
N SER A 60 -12.92 -6.26 7.09
CA SER A 60 -12.92 -5.11 8.01
C SER A 60 -12.17 -5.38 9.32
N VAL A 61 -12.24 -6.61 9.84
CA VAL A 61 -11.65 -7.00 11.12
C VAL A 61 -10.15 -7.18 10.96
N ASN A 62 -9.71 -7.93 9.95
CA ASN A 62 -8.31 -8.17 9.65
C ASN A 62 -7.57 -6.88 9.33
N THR A 63 -8.19 -5.99 8.55
CA THR A 63 -7.61 -4.67 8.22
C THR A 63 -7.44 -3.84 9.49
N ASN A 64 -8.45 -3.81 10.37
CA ASN A 64 -8.38 -3.06 11.62
C ASN A 64 -7.24 -3.57 12.53
N TRP A 65 -7.11 -4.88 12.68
CA TRP A 65 -6.02 -5.47 13.47
C TRP A 65 -4.64 -5.18 12.89
N MET A 66 -4.52 -5.20 11.56
CA MET A 66 -3.27 -4.84 10.89
C MET A 66 -2.87 -3.39 11.20
N ASP A 67 -3.81 -2.45 11.12
CA ASP A 67 -3.54 -1.04 11.41
C ASP A 67 -3.14 -0.81 12.87
N ILE A 68 -3.74 -1.56 13.80
CA ILE A 68 -3.36 -1.52 15.23
C ILE A 68 -1.94 -2.05 15.43
N ALA A 69 -1.61 -3.18 14.78
CA ALA A 69 -0.28 -3.78 14.87
C ALA A 69 0.81 -2.83 14.35
N GLU A 70 0.58 -2.22 13.18
CA GLU A 70 1.49 -1.24 12.57
C GLU A 70 1.77 -0.05 13.49
N ARG A 71 0.71 0.59 14.00
CA ARG A 71 0.87 1.71 14.94
C ARG A 71 1.58 1.31 16.23
N SER A 72 1.32 0.11 16.73
CA SER A 72 1.96 -0.38 17.96
C SER A 72 3.45 -0.63 17.76
N TYR A 73 3.81 -1.26 16.64
CA TYR A 73 5.21 -1.49 16.26
C TYR A 73 5.99 -0.19 16.13
N ALA A 74 5.41 0.81 15.43
CA ALA A 74 6.02 2.13 15.28
C ALA A 74 6.26 2.82 16.63
N LYS A 75 5.32 2.69 17.57
CA LYS A 75 5.46 3.25 18.92
C LYS A 75 6.57 2.57 19.73
N THR A 76 6.71 1.24 19.63
CA THR A 76 7.72 0.49 20.39
C THR A 76 9.14 0.68 19.84
N THR A 77 9.28 0.86 18.52
CA THR A 77 10.60 1.00 17.86
C THR A 77 11.12 2.44 17.80
N SER A 78 10.29 3.43 18.14
CA SER A 78 10.68 4.85 18.22
C SER A 78 11.16 5.30 19.62
N GLN A 79 11.22 4.38 20.59
CA GLN A 79 11.76 4.60 21.93
C GLN A 79 13.22 4.15 22.00
#